data_AF-A0A1Q7N9U6-F1
#
_entry.id   AF-A0A1Q7N9U6-F1
#
_cell.length_a   1.000
_cell.length_b   1.000
_cell.length_c   1.000
_cell.angle_alpha   90.00
_cell.angle_beta   90.00
_cell.angle_gamma   90.00
#
_symmetry.space_group_name_H-M   'P 1'
#
loop_
_entity.id
_entity.type
_entity.pdbx_description
1 polymer ?
#
loop_
_entity_poly.entity_id
_entity_poly.type
_entity_poly.pdbx_seq_one_letter_code
_entity_poly.pdbx_strand_id
1 'polypeptide(L)'
;MLPRTLRELQSSSFGQESYRKRTIKDEMRINLIRKLEAKASIFPGIVGYEETVVPQVVNAILSRHNMILLGLRGQAKSRILRGLIEFLDDVVPVIEGCEINDNPFCPICRRCRDLMEEMGDNTRVDYRTKEDRYVEKLATPDVTIADIIGDIDPIKAAKGGHAVGSELSVHYGLLPRANRGIFAINELPDLAGKIQVGLFNIMQEGDVQIKGYPVRLPLDVVLVFSANPEDYTARGKIVTPLKDRIGSEIKTHYPGTLEHGLAITEQEAWIRRNSERKILVPHFIKQIVEAIAFKARADQRIDKRSGVSQRLPISCLENVLSNAERRSLITGEDVVVPRVADIYAALPAITGKLELEYEGELKGADSIARDLIRQAVQMVFRQYFPAADFKPVVEWFETGGHLKFSDVDSASIILARLDKVQGLLEKLDGLDAGPGTPPAIRVAAGELILEGLYSIEKISRSEERGYAAVDRKATQELYRDYTMERNRYKKPLN
;
A
#
# COMPACT_ATOMS: atom_id res chain seq x y z
N MET A 1 18.90 -34.08 8.35
CA MET A 1 19.84 -33.63 7.30
C MET A 1 19.12 -33.78 5.97
N LEU A 2 19.19 -32.77 5.10
CA LEU A 2 18.52 -32.83 3.79
C LEU A 2 19.28 -33.76 2.83
N PRO A 3 18.59 -34.59 2.02
CA PRO A 3 19.20 -35.44 0.99
C PRO A 3 20.11 -34.68 0.03
N ARG A 4 21.27 -35.21 -0.35
CA ARG A 4 22.20 -34.55 -1.28
C ARG A 4 22.29 -35.21 -2.65
N THR A 5 21.75 -36.42 -2.78
CA THR A 5 21.74 -37.18 -4.04
C THR A 5 20.33 -37.59 -4.40
N LEU A 6 20.11 -37.89 -5.69
CA LEU A 6 18.81 -38.37 -6.16
C LEU A 6 18.37 -39.66 -5.44
N ARG A 7 19.30 -40.58 -5.16
CA ARG A 7 19.01 -41.80 -4.38
C ARG A 7 18.50 -41.50 -2.97
N GLU A 8 19.19 -40.62 -2.24
CA GLU A 8 18.73 -40.19 -0.91
C GLU A 8 17.39 -39.47 -1.00
N LEU A 9 17.18 -38.65 -2.04
CA LEU A 9 15.94 -37.93 -2.24
C LEU A 9 14.76 -38.89 -2.47
N GLN A 10 14.95 -39.95 -3.26
CA GLN A 10 13.94 -40.97 -3.55
C GLN A 10 13.49 -41.75 -2.30
N SER A 11 14.39 -41.93 -1.33
CA SER A 11 14.12 -42.61 -0.05
C SER A 11 13.60 -41.68 1.05
N SER A 12 13.65 -40.37 0.83
CA SER A 12 13.14 -39.35 1.75
C SER A 12 11.64 -39.08 1.57
N SER A 13 11.08 -38.19 2.40
CA SER A 13 9.70 -37.68 2.23
C SER A 13 9.45 -37.03 0.87
N PHE A 14 10.48 -36.45 0.24
CA PHE A 14 10.40 -35.88 -1.12
C PHE A 14 10.21 -36.94 -2.21
N GLY A 15 10.57 -38.19 -1.91
CA GLY A 15 10.46 -39.32 -2.81
C GLY A 15 9.05 -39.90 -2.95
N GLN A 16 8.07 -39.43 -2.15
CA GLN A 16 6.68 -39.86 -2.26
C GLN A 16 6.09 -39.48 -3.62
N GLU A 17 5.29 -40.35 -4.23
CA GLU A 17 4.70 -40.10 -5.55
C GLU A 17 3.87 -38.82 -5.60
N SER A 18 3.17 -38.51 -4.50
CA SER A 18 2.42 -37.27 -4.30
C SER A 18 3.28 -36.02 -4.41
N TYR A 19 4.56 -36.08 -4.03
CA TYR A 19 5.50 -34.96 -4.13
C TYR A 19 6.16 -34.90 -5.52
N ARG A 20 6.52 -36.06 -6.10
CA ARG A 20 7.23 -36.11 -7.40
C ARG A 20 6.44 -35.45 -8.54
N LYS A 21 5.12 -35.61 -8.54
CA LYS A 21 4.20 -35.09 -9.57
C LYS A 21 3.51 -33.77 -9.16
N ARG A 22 3.84 -33.21 -7.99
CA ARG A 22 3.18 -32.03 -7.44
C ARG A 22 3.58 -30.79 -8.22
N THR A 23 2.58 -30.06 -8.72
CA THR A 23 2.78 -28.72 -9.30
C THR A 23 2.84 -27.66 -8.21
N ILE A 24 3.37 -26.48 -8.53
CA ILE A 24 3.36 -25.31 -7.63
C ILE A 24 1.93 -24.93 -7.22
N LYS A 25 0.96 -25.10 -8.13
CA LYS A 25 -0.45 -24.83 -7.86
C LYS A 25 -1.06 -25.84 -6.89
N ASP A 26 -0.69 -27.11 -6.99
CA ASP A 26 -1.07 -28.13 -6.01
C ASP A 26 -0.45 -27.85 -4.64
N GLU A 27 0.80 -27.41 -4.63
CA GLU A 27 1.50 -27.00 -3.43
C GLU A 27 0.79 -25.87 -2.68
N MET A 28 0.53 -24.77 -3.37
CA MET A 28 -0.19 -23.63 -2.78
C MET A 28 -1.55 -24.05 -2.26
N ARG A 29 -2.29 -24.88 -3.02
CA ARG A 29 -3.61 -25.37 -2.61
C ARG A 29 -3.54 -26.21 -1.34
N ILE A 30 -2.63 -27.19 -1.26
CA ILE A 30 -2.52 -28.08 -0.09
C ILE A 30 -2.14 -27.27 1.17
N ASN A 31 -1.17 -26.38 1.05
CA ASN A 31 -0.72 -25.56 2.18
C ASN A 31 -1.79 -24.57 2.62
N LEU A 32 -2.54 -23.98 1.68
CA LEU A 32 -3.69 -23.15 1.99
C LEU A 32 -4.78 -23.93 2.74
N ILE A 33 -5.11 -25.16 2.30
CA ILE A 33 -6.11 -25.99 3.00
C ILE A 33 -5.70 -26.23 4.45
N ARG A 34 -4.44 -26.62 4.69
CA ARG A 34 -3.91 -26.80 6.05
C ARG A 34 -4.03 -25.52 6.89
N LYS A 35 -3.72 -24.37 6.30
CA LYS A 35 -3.80 -23.05 6.96
C LYS A 35 -5.25 -22.70 7.33
N LEU A 36 -6.20 -22.99 6.44
CA LEU A 36 -7.64 -22.79 6.67
C LEU A 36 -8.19 -23.72 7.76
N GLU A 37 -7.84 -25.01 7.74
CA GLU A 37 -8.23 -25.98 8.77
C GLU A 37 -7.70 -25.59 10.15
N ALA A 38 -6.48 -25.07 10.21
CA ALA A 38 -5.87 -24.54 11.43
C ALA A 38 -6.45 -23.19 11.88
N LYS A 39 -7.36 -22.57 11.11
CA LYS A 39 -7.91 -21.22 11.35
C LYS A 39 -6.81 -20.16 11.54
N ALA A 40 -5.67 -20.33 10.87
CA ALA A 40 -4.57 -19.40 10.94
C ALA A 40 -4.81 -18.18 10.03
N SER A 41 -4.21 -17.03 10.37
CA SER A 41 -4.31 -15.83 9.54
C SER A 41 -3.67 -16.05 8.16
N ILE A 42 -4.43 -15.78 7.09
CA ILE A 42 -4.02 -16.04 5.71
C ILE A 42 -2.92 -15.07 5.28
N PHE A 43 -3.15 -13.77 5.45
CA PHE A 43 -2.20 -12.69 5.13
C PHE A 43 -1.94 -11.81 6.35
N PRO A 44 -0.92 -12.12 7.17
CA PRO A 44 -0.52 -11.27 8.28
C PRO A 44 -0.18 -9.84 7.81
N GLY A 45 -0.70 -8.82 8.50
CA GLY A 45 -0.41 -7.41 8.21
C GLY A 45 -1.15 -6.82 7.00
N ILE A 46 -2.13 -7.55 6.44
CA ILE A 46 -3.18 -6.99 5.58
C ILE A 46 -4.40 -6.72 6.48
N VAL A 47 -5.00 -5.53 6.36
CA VAL A 47 -6.11 -5.10 7.20
C VAL A 47 -7.28 -4.68 6.32
N GLY A 48 -8.49 -5.14 6.66
CA GLY A 48 -9.75 -4.69 6.06
C GLY A 48 -10.11 -5.39 4.74
N TYR A 49 -9.49 -6.53 4.46
CA TYR A 49 -9.70 -7.37 3.27
C TYR A 49 -10.24 -8.76 3.59
N GLU A 50 -10.44 -9.08 4.87
CA GLU A 50 -10.83 -10.39 5.39
C GLU A 50 -12.14 -10.89 4.78
N GLU A 51 -13.09 -9.99 4.52
CA GLU A 51 -14.41 -10.31 3.99
C GLU A 51 -14.55 -10.06 2.48
N THR A 52 -13.55 -9.44 1.84
CA THR A 52 -13.67 -8.96 0.45
C THR A 52 -12.62 -9.56 -0.47
N VAL A 53 -11.35 -9.19 -0.31
CA VAL A 53 -10.24 -9.56 -1.21
C VAL A 53 -9.67 -10.92 -0.83
N VAL A 54 -9.47 -11.19 0.48
CA VAL A 54 -8.86 -12.44 0.96
C VAL A 54 -9.67 -13.67 0.52
N PRO A 55 -11.02 -13.71 0.64
CA PRO A 55 -11.80 -14.85 0.17
C PRO A 55 -11.66 -15.09 -1.34
N GLN A 56 -11.54 -14.03 -2.15
CA GLN A 56 -11.34 -14.15 -3.59
C GLN A 56 -9.95 -14.72 -3.92
N VAL A 57 -8.91 -14.31 -3.19
CA VAL A 57 -7.55 -14.88 -3.35
C VAL A 57 -7.54 -16.36 -2.94
N VAL A 58 -8.19 -16.68 -1.82
CA VAL A 58 -8.36 -18.07 -1.36
C VAL A 58 -9.03 -18.91 -2.44
N ASN A 59 -10.14 -18.44 -3.01
CA ASN A 59 -10.84 -19.14 -4.08
C ASN A 59 -9.97 -19.28 -5.34
N ALA A 60 -9.17 -18.27 -5.69
CA ALA A 60 -8.27 -18.34 -6.84
C ALA A 60 -7.17 -19.41 -6.65
N ILE A 61 -6.56 -19.49 -5.46
CA ILE A 61 -5.56 -20.53 -5.13
C ILE A 61 -6.21 -21.91 -5.14
N LEU A 62 -7.38 -22.07 -4.50
CA LEU A 62 -8.12 -23.32 -4.50
C LEU A 62 -8.44 -23.76 -5.93
N SER A 63 -8.87 -22.84 -6.81
CA SER A 63 -9.16 -23.16 -8.21
C SER A 63 -7.91 -23.33 -9.08
N ARG A 64 -6.69 -23.21 -8.53
CA ARG A 64 -5.41 -23.30 -9.27
C ARG A 64 -5.29 -22.25 -10.38
N HIS A 65 -5.91 -21.10 -10.18
CA HIS A 65 -5.93 -20.02 -11.16
C HIS A 65 -4.64 -19.20 -11.12
N ASN A 66 -4.24 -18.71 -12.29
CA ASN A 66 -3.44 -17.49 -12.36
C ASN A 66 -4.38 -16.31 -12.07
N MET A 67 -3.90 -15.29 -11.37
CA MET A 67 -4.78 -14.22 -10.87
C MET A 67 -4.23 -12.83 -11.13
N ILE A 68 -5.14 -11.86 -11.21
CA ILE A 68 -4.79 -10.44 -11.30
C ILE A 68 -5.47 -9.65 -10.18
N LEU A 69 -4.70 -8.82 -9.49
CA LEU A 69 -5.19 -7.83 -8.53
C LEU A 69 -5.41 -6.50 -9.24
N LEU A 70 -6.67 -6.09 -9.34
CA LEU A 70 -7.08 -4.82 -9.91
C LEU A 70 -7.37 -3.82 -8.81
N GLY A 71 -6.63 -2.72 -8.80
CA GLY A 71 -6.94 -1.61 -7.93
C GLY A 71 -6.02 -0.43 -8.11
N LEU A 72 -6.26 0.61 -7.34
CA LEU A 72 -5.52 1.86 -7.44
C LEU A 72 -4.17 1.76 -6.72
N ARG A 73 -3.41 2.84 -6.71
CA ARG A 73 -2.13 2.92 -6.01
C ARG A 73 -2.35 2.90 -4.49
N GLY A 74 -1.54 2.12 -3.77
CA GLY A 74 -1.62 2.06 -2.30
C GLY A 74 -2.76 1.20 -1.74
N GLN A 75 -3.31 0.27 -2.52
CA GLN A 75 -4.31 -0.72 -2.07
C GLN A 75 -3.70 -2.11 -1.79
N ALA A 76 -2.50 -2.15 -1.20
CA ALA A 76 -1.80 -3.37 -0.77
C ALA A 76 -1.57 -4.50 -1.80
N LYS A 77 -1.83 -4.29 -3.11
CA LYS A 77 -1.67 -5.31 -4.18
C LYS A 77 -0.34 -6.05 -4.11
N SER A 78 0.79 -5.33 -4.15
CA SER A 78 2.12 -5.94 -4.09
C SER A 78 2.40 -6.67 -2.77
N ARG A 79 1.79 -6.21 -1.66
CA ARG A 79 1.93 -6.91 -0.37
C ARG A 79 1.19 -8.25 -0.38
N ILE A 80 0.00 -8.31 -0.98
CA ILE A 80 -0.73 -9.58 -1.16
C ILE A 80 0.08 -10.53 -2.05
N LEU A 81 0.59 -10.05 -3.19
CA LEU A 81 1.38 -10.88 -4.11
C LEU A 81 2.62 -11.48 -3.43
N ARG A 82 3.37 -10.66 -2.68
CA ARG A 82 4.52 -11.13 -1.89
C ARG A 82 4.10 -12.09 -0.77
N GLY A 83 2.94 -11.89 -0.17
CA GLY A 83 2.40 -12.78 0.86
C GLY A 83 2.03 -14.17 0.35
N LEU A 84 1.94 -14.40 -0.97
CA LEU A 84 1.64 -15.71 -1.53
C LEU A 84 2.74 -16.75 -1.26
N ILE A 85 3.96 -16.31 -0.91
CA ILE A 85 5.05 -17.21 -0.51
C ILE A 85 4.71 -18.03 0.72
N GLU A 86 3.79 -17.56 1.57
CA GLU A 86 3.33 -18.25 2.77
C GLU A 86 2.55 -19.55 2.46
N PHE A 87 2.21 -19.79 1.19
CA PHE A 87 1.59 -21.03 0.74
C PHE A 87 2.59 -21.98 0.07
N LEU A 88 3.88 -21.64 0.07
CA LEU A 88 4.95 -22.50 -0.43
C LEU A 88 5.56 -23.32 0.72
N ASP A 89 6.06 -24.51 0.40
CA ASP A 89 6.90 -25.30 1.29
C ASP A 89 8.21 -24.54 1.55
N ASP A 90 8.75 -24.64 2.77
CA ASP A 90 9.94 -23.89 3.19
C ASP A 90 11.16 -24.17 2.29
N VAL A 91 11.29 -25.40 1.80
CA VAL A 91 12.34 -25.79 0.85
C VAL A 91 11.83 -26.77 -0.21
N VAL A 92 12.39 -26.69 -1.41
CA VAL A 92 12.18 -27.67 -2.48
C VAL A 92 13.52 -28.16 -3.07
N PRO A 93 13.64 -29.45 -3.39
CA PRO A 93 14.85 -30.00 -3.99
C PRO A 93 14.96 -29.59 -5.47
N VAL A 94 16.14 -29.23 -5.92
CA VAL A 94 16.48 -28.86 -7.30
C VAL A 94 17.77 -29.54 -7.74
N ILE A 95 17.97 -29.73 -9.04
CA ILE A 95 19.24 -30.27 -9.54
C ILE A 95 20.35 -29.22 -9.36
N GLU A 96 21.47 -29.62 -8.78
CA GLU A 96 22.60 -28.71 -8.52
C GLU A 96 23.10 -28.04 -9.81
N GLY A 97 23.34 -26.72 -9.73
CA GLY A 97 23.81 -25.91 -10.86
C GLY A 97 22.80 -25.71 -11.99
N CYS A 98 21.52 -26.03 -11.78
CA CYS A 98 20.47 -25.78 -12.78
C CYS A 98 20.03 -24.31 -12.76
N GLU A 99 20.08 -23.65 -13.93
CA GLU A 99 19.64 -22.26 -14.07
C GLU A 99 18.13 -22.08 -13.89
N ILE A 100 17.33 -23.10 -14.20
CA ILE A 100 15.85 -23.07 -14.17
C ILE A 100 15.26 -23.92 -13.04
N ASN A 101 16.07 -24.27 -12.03
CA ASN A 101 15.60 -24.96 -10.82
C ASN A 101 14.84 -26.27 -11.09
N ASP A 102 15.36 -27.09 -12.00
CA ASP A 102 14.70 -28.31 -12.45
C ASP A 102 14.36 -29.27 -11.30
N ASN A 103 13.20 -29.92 -11.43
CA ASN A 103 12.77 -30.99 -10.56
C ASN A 103 13.69 -32.21 -10.75
N PRO A 104 14.38 -32.70 -9.69
CA PRO A 104 15.22 -33.90 -9.78
C PRO A 104 14.50 -35.16 -10.23
N PHE A 105 13.16 -35.19 -10.14
CA PHE A 105 12.34 -36.33 -10.59
C PHE A 105 11.83 -36.19 -12.03
N CYS A 106 11.80 -34.97 -12.58
CA CYS A 106 11.29 -34.68 -13.91
C CYS A 106 12.00 -33.43 -14.47
N PRO A 107 13.28 -33.54 -14.89
CA PRO A 107 14.04 -32.43 -15.44
C PRO A 107 13.46 -31.98 -16.79
N ILE A 108 13.43 -30.68 -17.01
CA ILE A 108 12.98 -30.06 -18.27
C ILE A 108 14.20 -29.75 -19.14
N CYS A 109 15.23 -29.16 -18.52
CA CYS A 109 16.42 -28.66 -19.17
C CYS A 109 17.26 -29.80 -19.78
N ARG A 110 17.72 -29.64 -21.03
CA ARG A 110 18.56 -30.66 -21.68
C ARG A 110 19.80 -31.03 -20.87
N ARG A 111 20.53 -30.04 -20.34
CA ARG A 111 21.70 -30.24 -19.47
C ARG A 111 21.39 -31.16 -18.28
N CYS A 112 20.21 -31.01 -17.71
CA CYS A 112 19.76 -31.73 -16.52
C CYS A 112 19.40 -33.17 -16.86
N ARG A 113 18.78 -33.39 -18.02
CA ARG A 113 18.52 -34.72 -18.59
C ARG A 113 19.83 -35.47 -18.87
N ASP A 114 20.78 -34.83 -19.55
CA ASP A 114 22.08 -35.42 -19.86
C ASP A 114 22.85 -35.76 -18.56
N LEU A 115 22.84 -34.87 -17.57
CA LEU A 115 23.46 -35.12 -16.26
C LEU A 115 22.82 -36.31 -15.51
N MET A 116 21.50 -36.49 -15.64
CA MET A 116 20.81 -37.63 -15.04
C MET A 116 21.08 -38.94 -15.78
N GLU A 117 21.26 -38.90 -17.10
CA GLU A 117 21.70 -40.06 -17.89
C GLU A 117 23.13 -40.48 -17.52
N GLU A 118 24.03 -39.53 -17.27
CA GLU A 118 25.43 -39.79 -16.91
C GLU A 118 25.60 -40.24 -15.45
N MET A 119 25.01 -39.52 -14.50
CA MET A 119 25.25 -39.72 -13.06
C MET A 119 24.20 -40.62 -12.39
N GLY A 120 23.03 -40.81 -13.01
CA GLY A 120 21.93 -41.60 -12.48
C GLY A 120 21.56 -41.23 -11.04
N ASP A 121 21.54 -42.24 -10.17
CA ASP A 121 21.25 -42.09 -8.73
C ASP A 121 22.18 -41.14 -7.98
N ASN A 122 23.36 -40.85 -8.52
CA ASN A 122 24.38 -39.99 -7.91
C ASN A 122 24.23 -38.52 -8.32
N THR A 123 23.23 -38.16 -9.14
CA THR A 123 22.97 -36.75 -9.47
C THR A 123 22.77 -35.95 -8.18
N ARG A 124 23.53 -34.86 -8.06
CA ARG A 124 23.51 -34.02 -6.87
C ARG A 124 22.29 -33.10 -6.86
N VAL A 125 21.78 -32.89 -5.65
CA VAL A 125 20.57 -32.11 -5.36
C VAL A 125 20.94 -30.96 -4.43
N ASP A 126 20.41 -29.79 -4.76
CA ASP A 126 20.44 -28.58 -3.94
C ASP A 126 19.01 -28.18 -3.52
N TYR A 127 18.86 -27.13 -2.72
CA TYR A 127 17.56 -26.70 -2.19
C TYR A 127 17.31 -25.22 -2.42
N ARG A 128 16.07 -24.90 -2.77
CA ARG A 128 15.58 -23.52 -2.88
C ARG A 128 14.60 -23.23 -1.76
N THR A 129 14.73 -22.07 -1.14
CA THR A 129 13.78 -21.60 -0.11
C THR A 129 12.51 -21.03 -0.74
N LYS A 130 11.45 -20.85 0.05
CA LYS A 130 10.22 -20.17 -0.44
C LYS A 130 10.46 -18.73 -0.88
N GLU A 131 11.38 -18.02 -0.24
CA GLU A 131 11.76 -16.65 -0.58
C GLU A 131 12.45 -16.58 -1.96
N ASP A 132 13.33 -17.54 -2.25
CA ASP A 132 14.02 -17.64 -3.54
C ASP A 132 13.08 -17.95 -4.72
N ARG A 133 11.89 -18.46 -4.42
CA ARG A 133 10.90 -18.93 -5.40
C ARG A 133 9.88 -17.85 -5.76
N TYR A 134 10.05 -16.63 -5.26
CA TYR A 134 9.26 -15.46 -5.64
C TYR A 134 10.09 -14.51 -6.49
N VAL A 135 9.70 -14.36 -7.75
CA VAL A 135 10.35 -13.46 -8.70
C VAL A 135 9.36 -12.38 -9.09
N GLU A 136 9.73 -11.12 -8.83
CA GLU A 136 8.89 -9.96 -9.11
C GLU A 136 9.55 -9.09 -10.19
N LYS A 137 8.75 -8.67 -11.18
CA LYS A 137 9.16 -7.71 -12.20
C LYS A 137 8.13 -6.59 -12.29
N LEU A 138 8.60 -5.35 -12.17
CA LEU A 138 7.81 -4.19 -12.56
C LEU A 138 7.75 -4.14 -14.09
N ALA A 139 6.56 -4.09 -14.65
CA ALA A 139 6.38 -3.87 -16.06
C ALA A 139 6.77 -2.43 -16.41
N THR A 140 7.71 -2.32 -17.33
CA THR A 140 8.11 -1.05 -17.91
C THR A 140 8.23 -1.23 -19.43
N PRO A 141 8.01 -0.18 -20.24
CA PRO A 141 7.99 -0.32 -21.70
C PRO A 141 9.32 -0.79 -22.32
N ASP A 142 10.42 -0.58 -21.61
CA ASP A 142 11.79 -0.95 -21.98
C ASP A 142 12.13 -2.42 -21.72
N VAL A 143 11.30 -3.16 -20.95
CA VAL A 143 11.49 -4.60 -20.75
C VAL A 143 11.46 -5.32 -22.09
N THR A 144 12.41 -6.23 -22.30
CA THR A 144 12.50 -7.02 -23.53
C THR A 144 11.98 -8.45 -23.34
N ILE A 145 11.70 -9.13 -24.44
CA ILE A 145 11.37 -10.56 -24.42
C ILE A 145 12.56 -11.37 -23.86
N ALA A 146 13.79 -10.95 -24.14
CA ALA A 146 15.00 -11.59 -23.64
C ALA A 146 15.09 -11.55 -22.11
N ASP A 147 14.68 -10.44 -21.48
CA ASP A 147 14.71 -10.32 -20.02
C ASP A 147 13.71 -11.27 -19.34
N ILE A 148 12.55 -11.48 -19.96
CA ILE A 148 11.48 -12.31 -19.39
C ILE A 148 11.72 -13.79 -19.69
N ILE A 149 11.96 -14.13 -20.96
CA ILE A 149 12.02 -15.50 -21.43
C ILE A 149 13.47 -15.96 -21.54
N GLY A 150 14.30 -15.18 -22.21
CA GLY A 150 15.67 -15.53 -22.53
C GLY A 150 16.04 -15.22 -23.98
N ASP A 151 17.33 -15.36 -24.28
CA ASP A 151 17.86 -15.19 -25.62
C ASP A 151 18.88 -16.29 -25.94
N ILE A 152 19.16 -16.50 -27.22
CA ILE A 152 20.24 -17.38 -27.67
C ILE A 152 21.56 -16.61 -27.60
N ASP A 153 22.52 -17.18 -26.87
CA ASP A 153 23.89 -16.71 -26.75
C ASP A 153 24.78 -17.42 -27.81
N PRO A 154 25.21 -16.72 -28.87
CA PRO A 154 26.06 -17.29 -29.92
C PRO A 154 27.44 -17.74 -29.41
N ILE A 155 27.96 -17.09 -28.36
CA ILE A 155 29.27 -17.42 -27.77
C ILE A 155 29.18 -18.75 -27.03
N LYS A 156 28.10 -18.96 -26.28
CA LYS A 156 27.81 -20.24 -25.60
C LYS A 156 27.64 -21.38 -26.62
N ALA A 157 26.96 -21.12 -27.73
CA ALA A 157 26.81 -22.09 -28.83
C ALA A 157 28.16 -22.46 -29.46
N ALA A 158 28.99 -21.47 -29.75
CA ALA A 158 30.30 -21.66 -30.38
C ALA A 158 31.31 -22.37 -29.48
N LYS A 159 31.38 -22.01 -28.19
CA LYS A 159 32.30 -22.66 -27.22
C LYS A 159 31.90 -24.11 -26.89
N GLY A 160 30.60 -24.42 -26.90
CA GLY A 160 30.09 -25.76 -26.63
C GLY A 160 30.03 -26.68 -27.86
N GLY A 161 30.32 -26.18 -29.06
CA GLY A 161 30.16 -26.95 -30.30
C GLY A 161 28.69 -27.31 -30.61
N HIS A 162 27.74 -26.57 -30.06
CA HIS A 162 26.31 -26.84 -30.22
C HIS A 162 25.72 -26.04 -31.38
N ALA A 163 24.70 -26.59 -32.05
CA ALA A 163 23.93 -25.84 -33.02
C ALA A 163 23.30 -24.59 -32.37
N VAL A 164 23.22 -23.48 -33.12
CA VAL A 164 22.72 -22.18 -32.61
C VAL A 164 21.32 -22.30 -32.00
N GLY A 165 20.46 -23.18 -32.53
CA GLY A 165 19.12 -23.46 -32.01
C GLY A 165 19.02 -24.52 -30.91
N SER A 166 20.13 -24.99 -30.34
CA SER A 166 20.12 -25.96 -29.24
C SER A 166 19.67 -25.31 -27.92
N GLU A 167 18.93 -26.03 -27.07
CA GLU A 167 18.59 -25.57 -25.71
C GLU A 167 19.83 -25.17 -24.88
N LEU A 168 21.01 -25.74 -25.19
CA LEU A 168 22.26 -25.48 -24.49
C LEU A 168 22.88 -24.10 -24.80
N SER A 169 22.47 -23.45 -25.89
CA SER A 169 22.88 -22.09 -26.23
C SER A 169 21.97 -21.01 -25.64
N VAL A 170 20.89 -21.40 -24.97
CA VAL A 170 19.92 -20.47 -24.39
C VAL A 170 20.47 -19.87 -23.09
N HIS A 171 20.35 -18.55 -22.98
CA HIS A 171 20.45 -17.81 -21.73
C HIS A 171 19.03 -17.53 -21.22
N TYR A 172 18.67 -18.14 -20.09
CA TYR A 172 17.32 -18.03 -19.55
C TYR A 172 17.06 -16.68 -18.87
N GLY A 173 15.92 -16.08 -19.20
CA GLY A 173 15.39 -14.88 -18.56
C GLY A 173 14.77 -15.17 -17.19
N LEU A 174 14.04 -14.19 -16.66
CA LEU A 174 13.47 -14.25 -15.31
C LEU A 174 12.39 -15.32 -15.13
N LEU A 175 11.55 -15.56 -16.14
CA LEU A 175 10.42 -16.48 -16.03
C LEU A 175 10.86 -17.95 -15.94
N PRO A 176 11.76 -18.48 -16.80
CA PRO A 176 12.29 -19.84 -16.59
C PRO A 176 13.06 -19.98 -15.26
N ARG A 177 13.71 -18.91 -14.79
CA ARG A 177 14.36 -18.90 -13.46
C ARG A 177 13.35 -18.92 -12.31
N ALA A 178 12.09 -18.56 -12.55
CA ALA A 178 11.01 -18.63 -11.58
C ALA A 178 10.27 -19.99 -11.58
N ASN A 179 10.76 -20.97 -12.36
CA ASN A 179 10.19 -22.31 -12.41
C ASN A 179 10.05 -22.92 -11.00
N ARG A 180 8.92 -23.62 -10.79
CA ARG A 180 8.46 -24.14 -9.50
C ARG A 180 8.29 -23.05 -8.45
N GLY A 181 7.83 -21.88 -8.88
CA GLY A 181 7.68 -20.68 -8.06
C GLY A 181 6.56 -19.75 -8.53
N ILE A 182 6.56 -18.55 -7.98
CA ILE A 182 5.59 -17.49 -8.25
C ILE A 182 6.30 -16.41 -9.08
N PHE A 183 5.74 -16.09 -10.24
CA PHE A 183 6.20 -15.00 -11.08
C PHE A 183 5.18 -13.86 -11.04
N ALA A 184 5.56 -12.77 -10.36
CA ALA A 184 4.72 -11.59 -10.17
C ALA A 184 5.08 -10.48 -11.15
N ILE A 185 4.10 -10.00 -11.92
CA ILE A 185 4.25 -8.83 -12.79
C ILE A 185 3.40 -7.68 -12.25
N ASN A 186 4.05 -6.60 -11.84
CA ASN A 186 3.33 -5.39 -11.43
C ASN A 186 3.09 -4.45 -12.61
N GLU A 187 1.93 -3.80 -12.61
CA GLU A 187 1.50 -2.86 -13.65
C GLU A 187 1.49 -3.49 -15.05
N LEU A 188 0.91 -4.69 -15.17
CA LEU A 188 0.83 -5.46 -16.43
C LEU A 188 0.48 -4.64 -17.69
N PRO A 189 -0.43 -3.64 -17.65
CA PRO A 189 -0.74 -2.79 -18.82
C PRO A 189 0.45 -2.02 -19.40
N ASP A 190 1.52 -1.78 -18.63
CA ASP A 190 2.72 -1.08 -19.10
C ASP A 190 3.70 -2.01 -19.84
N LEU A 191 3.42 -3.32 -19.85
CA LEU A 191 4.21 -4.31 -20.56
C LEU A 191 3.88 -4.30 -22.07
N ALA A 192 4.89 -4.34 -22.93
CA ALA A 192 4.69 -4.37 -24.37
C ALA A 192 3.84 -5.58 -24.81
N GLY A 193 2.88 -5.37 -25.72
CA GLY A 193 1.93 -6.41 -26.17
C GLY A 193 2.61 -7.69 -26.70
N LYS A 194 3.77 -7.56 -27.35
CA LYS A 194 4.58 -8.71 -27.81
C LYS A 194 5.00 -9.65 -26.65
N ILE A 195 5.29 -9.09 -25.48
CA ILE A 195 5.69 -9.86 -24.29
C ILE A 195 4.45 -10.51 -23.67
N GLN A 196 3.33 -9.80 -23.64
CA GLN A 196 2.07 -10.36 -23.15
C GLN A 196 1.60 -11.58 -23.97
N VAL A 197 1.77 -11.53 -25.31
CA VAL A 197 1.52 -12.69 -26.17
C VAL A 197 2.50 -13.83 -25.88
N GLY A 198 3.77 -13.52 -25.61
CA GLY A 198 4.75 -14.51 -25.17
C GLY A 198 4.35 -15.20 -23.86
N LEU A 199 3.90 -14.44 -22.86
CA LEU A 199 3.37 -14.97 -21.59
C LEU A 199 2.14 -15.86 -21.82
N PHE A 200 1.24 -15.46 -22.72
CA PHE A 200 0.09 -16.26 -23.09
C PHE A 200 0.46 -17.61 -23.70
N ASN A 201 1.44 -17.65 -24.62
CA ASN A 201 1.90 -18.90 -25.23
C ASN A 201 2.46 -19.86 -24.17
N ILE A 202 3.20 -19.33 -23.20
CA ILE A 202 3.71 -20.10 -22.06
C ILE A 202 2.57 -20.67 -21.21
N MET A 203 1.52 -19.89 -20.96
CA MET A 203 0.35 -20.33 -20.19
C MET A 203 -0.47 -21.43 -20.88
N GLN A 204 -0.50 -21.46 -22.22
CA GLN A 204 -1.29 -22.43 -22.97
C GLN A 204 -0.52 -23.71 -23.27
N GLU A 205 0.65 -23.58 -23.88
CA GLU A 205 1.33 -24.69 -24.57
C GLU A 205 2.66 -25.05 -23.92
N GLY A 206 3.19 -24.21 -23.02
CA GLY A 206 4.56 -24.36 -22.50
C GLY A 206 5.64 -24.17 -23.57
N ASP A 207 5.26 -23.66 -24.75
CA ASP A 207 6.14 -23.49 -25.90
C ASP A 207 6.51 -22.01 -26.05
N VAL A 208 7.79 -21.74 -26.33
CA VAL A 208 8.30 -20.39 -26.55
C VAL A 208 9.20 -20.33 -27.77
N GLN A 209 9.12 -19.23 -28.52
CA GLN A 209 10.03 -18.99 -29.63
C GLN A 209 11.14 -18.03 -29.20
N ILE A 210 12.40 -18.46 -29.31
CA ILE A 210 13.57 -17.62 -29.05
C ILE A 210 14.32 -17.44 -30.37
N LYS A 211 14.34 -16.20 -30.90
CA LYS A 211 14.93 -15.86 -32.22
C LYS A 211 14.48 -16.80 -33.37
N GLY A 212 13.22 -17.23 -33.35
CA GLY A 212 12.64 -18.09 -34.39
C GLY A 212 12.83 -19.60 -34.18
N TYR A 213 13.55 -20.02 -33.14
CA TYR A 213 13.67 -21.43 -32.77
C TYR A 213 12.59 -21.79 -31.74
N PRO A 214 11.77 -22.84 -31.99
CA PRO A 214 10.83 -23.33 -31.01
C PRO A 214 11.58 -24.04 -29.88
N VAL A 215 11.42 -23.55 -28.65
CA VAL A 215 11.95 -24.14 -27.43
C VAL A 215 10.76 -24.52 -26.55
N ARG A 216 10.64 -25.82 -26.22
CA ARG A 216 9.61 -26.30 -25.31
C ARG A 216 10.09 -26.20 -23.87
N LEU A 217 9.44 -25.35 -23.08
CA LEU A 217 9.72 -25.15 -21.66
C LEU A 217 8.40 -25.28 -20.89
N PRO A 218 7.95 -26.51 -20.56
CA PRO A 218 6.78 -26.76 -19.73
C PRO A 218 7.04 -26.33 -18.27
N LEU A 219 7.15 -25.02 -18.04
CA LEU A 219 7.46 -24.42 -16.75
C LEU A 219 6.28 -24.59 -15.78
N ASP A 220 6.59 -24.98 -14.55
CA ASP A 220 5.63 -25.08 -13.47
C ASP A 220 5.61 -23.76 -12.68
N VAL A 221 4.82 -22.78 -13.13
CA VAL A 221 4.80 -21.43 -12.55
C VAL A 221 3.39 -20.95 -12.23
N VAL A 222 3.23 -20.22 -11.13
CA VAL A 222 2.04 -19.42 -10.87
C VAL A 222 2.29 -18.01 -11.35
N LEU A 223 1.49 -17.55 -12.31
CA LEU A 223 1.53 -16.18 -12.77
C LEU A 223 0.55 -15.34 -11.95
N VAL A 224 1.07 -14.28 -11.35
CA VAL A 224 0.25 -13.30 -10.63
C VAL A 224 0.53 -11.90 -11.12
N PHE A 225 -0.53 -11.12 -11.25
CA PHE A 225 -0.46 -9.81 -11.90
C PHE A 225 -1.04 -8.74 -10.99
N SER A 226 -0.58 -7.50 -11.14
CA SER A 226 -1.29 -6.33 -10.64
C SER A 226 -1.49 -5.29 -11.74
N ALA A 227 -2.62 -4.56 -11.67
CA ALA A 227 -2.92 -3.49 -12.60
C ALA A 227 -3.83 -2.43 -11.98
N ASN A 228 -3.82 -1.23 -12.57
CA ASN A 228 -4.83 -0.20 -12.35
C ASN A 228 -6.07 -0.47 -13.23
N PRO A 229 -7.30 -0.46 -12.68
CA PRO A 229 -8.54 -0.65 -13.44
C PRO A 229 -8.69 0.29 -14.66
N GLU A 230 -8.14 1.51 -14.60
CA GLU A 230 -8.22 2.45 -15.72
C GLU A 230 -7.38 2.00 -16.91
N ASP A 231 -6.14 1.61 -16.64
CA ASP A 231 -5.23 1.06 -17.64
C ASP A 231 -5.73 -0.30 -18.14
N TYR A 232 -6.45 -1.03 -17.30
CA TYR A 232 -7.07 -2.31 -17.62
C TYR A 232 -8.22 -2.16 -18.63
N THR A 233 -9.01 -1.09 -18.56
CA THR A 233 -10.26 -0.94 -19.34
C THR A 233 -10.14 -0.01 -20.55
N ALA A 234 -9.25 0.98 -20.52
CA ALA A 234 -9.40 2.12 -21.42
C ALA A 234 -8.86 1.93 -22.86
N ARG A 235 -7.91 1.01 -23.15
CA ARG A 235 -7.18 1.06 -24.44
C ARG A 235 -6.63 -0.25 -25.03
N GLY A 236 -7.10 -1.43 -24.64
CA GLY A 236 -6.51 -2.68 -25.15
C GLY A 236 -5.03 -2.85 -24.76
N LYS A 237 -4.63 -2.23 -23.63
CA LYS A 237 -3.28 -2.38 -23.07
C LYS A 237 -2.99 -3.80 -22.65
N ILE A 238 -4.00 -4.60 -22.32
CA ILE A 238 -3.86 -6.05 -22.14
C ILE A 238 -4.44 -6.77 -23.35
N VAL A 239 -3.67 -7.67 -23.94
CA VAL A 239 -4.12 -8.47 -25.08
C VAL A 239 -5.24 -9.43 -24.64
N THR A 240 -6.36 -9.44 -25.35
CA THR A 240 -7.53 -10.29 -25.05
C THR A 240 -7.17 -11.76 -24.78
N PRO A 241 -6.28 -12.40 -25.56
CA PRO A 241 -5.90 -13.78 -25.30
C PRO A 241 -5.31 -14.00 -23.90
N LEU A 242 -4.47 -13.07 -23.41
CA LEU A 242 -3.89 -13.16 -22.07
C LEU A 242 -4.96 -12.97 -21.01
N LYS A 243 -5.84 -11.99 -21.20
CA LYS A 243 -6.96 -11.72 -20.28
C LYS A 243 -7.83 -12.96 -20.08
N ASP A 244 -8.21 -13.65 -21.16
CA ASP A 244 -9.06 -14.85 -21.11
C ASP A 244 -8.39 -16.04 -20.42
N ARG A 245 -7.07 -16.00 -20.21
CA ARG A 245 -6.30 -17.04 -19.51
C ARG A 245 -6.02 -16.72 -18.04
N ILE A 246 -6.34 -15.52 -17.58
CA ILE A 246 -6.31 -15.19 -16.15
C ILE A 246 -7.62 -15.68 -15.53
N GLY A 247 -7.54 -16.71 -14.70
CA GLY A 247 -8.73 -17.38 -14.16
C GLY A 247 -9.47 -16.60 -13.07
N SER A 248 -8.79 -15.66 -12.40
CA SER A 248 -9.39 -14.85 -11.34
C SER A 248 -8.99 -13.38 -11.44
N GLU A 249 -9.99 -12.52 -11.59
CA GLU A 249 -9.88 -11.07 -11.51
C GLU A 249 -10.38 -10.61 -10.13
N ILE A 250 -9.49 -10.07 -9.31
CA ILE A 250 -9.77 -9.71 -7.92
C ILE A 250 -9.65 -8.21 -7.77
N LYS A 251 -10.74 -7.54 -7.37
CA LYS A 251 -10.78 -6.08 -7.21
C LYS A 251 -10.45 -5.69 -5.78
N THR A 252 -9.39 -4.92 -5.60
CA THR A 252 -9.02 -4.33 -4.31
C THR A 252 -9.72 -2.98 -4.12
N HIS A 253 -9.74 -2.50 -2.88
CA HIS A 253 -10.35 -1.22 -2.52
C HIS A 253 -9.54 -0.52 -1.42
N TYR A 254 -9.78 0.77 -1.21
CA TYR A 254 -9.27 1.46 -0.02
C TYR A 254 -9.99 0.97 1.24
N PRO A 255 -9.42 1.21 2.45
CA PRO A 255 -10.05 0.82 3.70
C PRO A 255 -11.48 1.33 3.81
N GLY A 256 -12.42 0.45 4.20
CA GLY A 256 -13.84 0.79 4.31
C GLY A 256 -14.20 1.55 5.59
N THR A 257 -13.36 1.46 6.62
CA THR A 257 -13.57 2.09 7.94
C THR A 257 -12.35 2.89 8.36
N LEU A 258 -12.56 3.91 9.21
CA LEU A 258 -11.49 4.75 9.72
C LEU A 258 -10.48 3.91 10.51
N GLU A 259 -10.96 2.93 11.28
CA GLU A 259 -10.18 2.03 12.12
C GLU A 259 -9.20 1.19 11.28
N HIS A 260 -9.66 0.65 10.14
CA HIS A 260 -8.78 -0.07 9.22
C HIS A 260 -7.72 0.84 8.61
N GLY A 261 -8.11 2.06 8.21
CA GLY A 261 -7.19 3.07 7.70
C GLY A 261 -6.11 3.44 8.72
N LEU A 262 -6.52 3.66 9.98
CA LEU A 262 -5.63 3.97 11.09
C LEU A 262 -4.62 2.86 11.36
N ALA A 263 -5.07 1.61 11.41
CA ALA A 263 -4.19 0.47 11.62
C ALA A 263 -3.12 0.39 10.51
N ILE A 264 -3.48 0.64 9.26
CA ILE A 264 -2.53 0.67 8.14
C ILE A 264 -1.56 1.84 8.28
N THR A 265 -2.07 3.04 8.59
CA THR A 265 -1.25 4.24 8.73
C THR A 265 -0.26 4.08 9.90
N GLU A 266 -0.68 3.50 11.03
CA GLU A 266 0.21 3.20 12.16
C GLU A 266 1.26 2.14 11.85
N GLN A 267 0.90 1.13 11.06
CA GLN A 267 1.81 0.06 10.66
C GLN A 267 2.90 0.57 9.71
N GLU A 268 2.57 1.50 8.81
CA GLU A 268 3.47 1.93 7.73
C GLU A 268 4.21 3.24 8.02
N ALA A 269 3.64 4.16 8.81
CA ALA A 269 4.26 5.45 9.05
C ALA A 269 5.51 5.34 9.94
N TRP A 270 6.51 6.15 9.63
CA TRP A 270 7.70 6.28 10.47
C TRP A 270 7.39 7.07 11.76
N ILE A 271 6.82 6.36 12.75
CA ILE A 271 6.44 6.92 14.06
C ILE A 271 7.58 6.79 15.07
N ARG A 272 8.32 5.68 15.05
CA ARG A 272 9.46 5.44 15.93
C ARG A 272 10.70 6.14 15.37
N ARG A 273 11.03 7.30 15.91
CA ARG A 273 12.18 8.11 15.48
C ARG A 273 13.47 7.69 16.16
N ASN A 274 14.58 8.11 15.56
CA ASN A 274 15.93 7.91 16.07
C ASN A 274 16.33 9.02 17.07
N SER A 275 15.36 9.63 17.74
CA SER A 275 15.62 10.62 18.80
C SER A 275 15.46 9.97 20.16
N GLU A 276 16.25 10.43 21.14
CA GLU A 276 16.14 9.98 22.54
C GLU A 276 14.85 10.46 23.22
N ARG A 277 14.07 11.30 22.53
CA ARG A 277 12.87 11.95 23.07
C ARG A 277 11.67 11.04 23.00
N LYS A 278 10.82 11.12 24.01
CA LYS A 278 9.61 10.30 24.08
C LYS A 278 8.53 10.87 23.17
N ILE A 279 8.15 10.13 22.13
CA ILE A 279 7.05 10.51 21.22
C ILE A 279 5.74 9.93 21.75
N LEU A 280 4.77 10.81 22.01
CA LEU A 280 3.41 10.44 22.39
C LEU A 280 2.43 11.04 21.39
N VAL A 281 1.73 10.18 20.64
CA VAL A 281 0.80 10.60 19.59
C VAL A 281 -0.62 10.39 20.08
N PRO A 282 -1.40 11.45 20.38
CA PRO A 282 -2.78 11.31 20.81
C PRO A 282 -3.62 10.60 19.75
N HIS A 283 -4.54 9.72 20.17
CA HIS A 283 -5.33 8.90 19.25
C HIS A 283 -6.17 9.75 18.29
N PHE A 284 -6.76 10.84 18.78
CA PHE A 284 -7.53 11.79 17.96
C PHE A 284 -6.70 12.45 16.85
N ILE A 285 -5.38 12.67 17.03
CA ILE A 285 -4.52 13.22 15.97
C ILE A 285 -4.42 12.22 14.82
N LYS A 286 -4.22 10.94 15.14
CA LYS A 286 -4.18 9.87 14.14
C LYS A 286 -5.52 9.79 13.41
N GLN A 287 -6.63 9.81 14.16
CA GLN A 287 -7.99 9.83 13.60
C GLN A 287 -8.21 11.00 12.64
N ILE A 288 -7.77 12.22 12.98
CA ILE A 288 -7.89 13.37 12.08
C ILE A 288 -7.08 13.15 10.80
N VAL A 289 -5.82 12.70 10.92
CA VAL A 289 -4.96 12.45 9.76
C VAL A 289 -5.59 11.43 8.80
N GLU A 290 -6.12 10.32 9.32
CA GLU A 290 -6.82 9.34 8.48
C GLU A 290 -8.14 9.89 7.93
N ALA A 291 -8.90 10.65 8.74
CA ALA A 291 -10.16 11.26 8.33
C ALA A 291 -9.98 12.25 7.16
N ILE A 292 -8.84 12.92 7.04
CA ILE A 292 -8.52 13.76 5.85
C ILE A 292 -8.59 12.91 4.58
N ALA A 293 -8.00 11.72 4.57
CA ALA A 293 -8.02 10.83 3.41
C ALA A 293 -9.45 10.36 3.08
N PHE A 294 -10.24 10.02 4.11
CA PHE A 294 -11.65 9.64 3.93
C PHE A 294 -12.50 10.78 3.36
N LYS A 295 -12.35 12.01 3.88
CA LYS A 295 -13.05 13.18 3.36
C LYS A 295 -12.63 13.49 1.94
N ALA A 296 -11.33 13.41 1.66
CA ALA A 296 -10.78 13.69 0.33
C ALA A 296 -11.29 12.71 -0.73
N ARG A 297 -11.39 11.41 -0.41
CA ARG A 297 -11.95 10.37 -1.33
C ARG A 297 -13.44 10.57 -1.64
N ALA A 298 -14.18 11.23 -0.74
CA ALA A 298 -15.60 11.53 -0.92
C ALA A 298 -15.85 12.92 -1.53
N ASP A 299 -14.80 13.74 -1.69
CA ASP A 299 -14.91 15.11 -2.17
C ASP A 299 -15.11 15.14 -3.70
N GLN A 300 -15.99 16.02 -4.18
CA GLN A 300 -16.27 16.15 -5.62
C GLN A 300 -15.21 16.96 -6.36
N ARG A 301 -14.39 17.73 -5.63
CA ARG A 301 -13.30 18.56 -6.19
C ARG A 301 -12.03 17.75 -6.44
N ILE A 302 -12.01 16.48 -6.04
CA ILE A 302 -10.85 15.59 -6.07
C ILE A 302 -11.19 14.44 -7.02
N ASP A 303 -10.18 13.98 -7.77
CA ASP A 303 -10.35 12.89 -8.71
C ASP A 303 -10.83 11.63 -7.98
N LYS A 304 -12.02 11.14 -8.33
CA LYS A 304 -12.66 9.99 -7.66
C LYS A 304 -11.94 8.67 -7.91
N ARG A 305 -11.14 8.60 -8.98
CA ARG A 305 -10.50 7.39 -9.46
C ARG A 305 -9.06 7.29 -8.99
N SER A 306 -8.32 8.38 -8.85
CA SER A 306 -6.92 8.31 -8.39
C SER A 306 -6.53 9.35 -7.35
N GLY A 307 -7.46 10.25 -6.97
CA GLY A 307 -7.14 11.47 -6.25
C GLY A 307 -6.56 11.31 -4.85
N VAL A 308 -6.70 10.15 -4.18
CA VAL A 308 -6.19 9.95 -2.82
C VAL A 308 -5.78 8.50 -2.53
N SER A 309 -4.46 8.24 -2.49
CA SER A 309 -3.91 6.95 -2.06
C SER A 309 -3.75 6.84 -0.54
N GLN A 310 -3.54 5.63 -0.02
CA GLN A 310 -3.20 5.41 1.40
C GLN A 310 -1.85 6.04 1.80
N ARG A 311 -1.04 6.49 0.84
CA ARG A 311 0.22 7.21 1.13
C ARG A 311 0.00 8.61 1.70
N LEU A 312 -1.17 9.23 1.47
CA LEU A 312 -1.48 10.55 2.00
C LEU A 312 -1.47 10.58 3.54
N PRO A 313 -2.27 9.76 4.25
CA PRO A 313 -2.29 9.80 5.71
C PRO A 313 -0.94 9.37 6.32
N ILE A 314 -0.22 8.44 5.67
CA ILE A 314 1.13 8.02 6.08
C ILE A 314 2.10 9.21 6.08
N SER A 315 2.29 9.87 4.92
CA SER A 315 3.21 11.00 4.81
C SER A 315 2.74 12.23 5.59
N CYS A 316 1.42 12.41 5.76
CA CYS A 316 0.86 13.46 6.60
C CYS A 316 1.24 13.23 8.07
N LEU A 317 1.02 12.03 8.61
CA LEU A 317 1.39 11.70 9.99
C LEU A 317 2.89 11.85 10.22
N GLU A 318 3.72 11.43 9.26
CA GLU A 318 5.17 11.59 9.34
C GLU A 318 5.59 13.07 9.44
N ASN A 319 4.94 13.97 8.68
CA ASN A 319 5.21 15.40 8.73
C ASN A 319 4.66 16.06 10.01
N VAL A 320 3.47 15.66 10.47
CA VAL A 320 2.90 16.08 11.76
C VAL A 320 3.88 15.80 12.89
N LEU A 321 4.46 14.58 12.91
CA LEU A 321 5.44 14.20 13.91
C LEU A 321 6.75 14.98 13.75
N SER A 322 7.22 15.18 12.51
CA SER A 322 8.44 15.97 12.26
C SER A 322 8.28 17.43 12.72
N ASN A 323 7.11 18.05 12.56
CA ASN A 323 6.89 19.41 13.06
C ASN A 323 6.81 19.45 14.59
N ALA A 324 6.15 18.47 15.20
CA ALA A 324 6.10 18.34 16.66
C ALA A 324 7.51 18.13 17.26
N GLU A 325 8.33 17.29 16.60
CA GLU A 325 9.73 17.05 16.98
C GLU A 325 10.57 18.32 16.82
N ARG A 326 10.42 19.04 15.70
CA ARG A 326 11.06 20.34 15.49
C ARG A 326 10.70 21.33 16.60
N ARG A 327 9.42 21.47 16.96
CA ARG A 327 8.98 22.34 18.06
C ARG A 327 9.66 21.95 19.36
N SER A 328 9.59 20.67 19.72
CA SER A 328 10.22 20.12 20.92
C SER A 328 11.72 20.44 20.95
N LEU A 329 12.45 20.28 19.83
CA LEU A 329 13.88 20.59 19.73
C LEU A 329 14.19 22.07 20.01
N ILE A 330 13.35 22.97 19.51
CA ILE A 330 13.48 24.41 19.72
C ILE A 330 13.14 24.79 21.16
N THR A 331 12.09 24.21 21.74
CA THR A 331 11.61 24.53 23.10
C THR A 331 12.39 23.84 24.20
N GLY A 332 13.19 22.82 23.86
CA GLY A 332 13.92 22.00 24.82
C GLY A 332 13.05 20.98 25.57
N GLU A 333 11.85 20.67 25.08
CA GLU A 333 10.93 19.72 25.74
C GLU A 333 11.31 18.26 25.45
N ASP A 334 11.36 17.41 26.48
CA ASP A 334 11.75 15.98 26.33
C ASP A 334 10.67 15.09 25.70
N VAL A 335 9.42 15.56 25.72
CA VAL A 335 8.26 14.81 25.21
C VAL A 335 7.74 15.48 23.94
N VAL A 336 7.72 14.73 22.85
CA VAL A 336 7.19 15.16 21.55
C VAL A 336 5.72 14.78 21.49
N VAL A 337 4.84 15.77 21.43
CA VAL A 337 3.39 15.56 21.26
C VAL A 337 2.88 16.41 20.10
N PRO A 338 2.31 15.81 19.05
CA PRO A 338 1.68 16.55 17.97
C PRO A 338 0.33 17.11 18.42
N ARG A 339 -0.03 18.24 17.82
CA ARG A 339 -1.26 19.02 18.05
C ARG A 339 -1.97 19.22 16.72
N VAL A 340 -3.18 19.77 16.74
CA VAL A 340 -3.93 20.02 15.51
C VAL A 340 -3.22 21.05 14.62
N ALA A 341 -2.52 22.03 15.22
CA ALA A 341 -1.67 22.96 14.46
C ALA A 341 -0.60 22.27 13.60
N ASP A 342 -0.05 21.13 14.06
CA ASP A 342 0.96 20.37 13.30
C ASP A 342 0.39 19.72 12.04
N ILE A 343 -0.92 19.47 11.99
CA ILE A 343 -1.61 18.96 10.80
C ILE A 343 -1.65 20.03 9.71
N TYR A 344 -1.82 21.30 10.08
CA TYR A 344 -1.70 22.40 9.14
C TYR A 344 -0.26 22.61 8.67
N ALA A 345 0.75 22.34 9.51
CA ALA A 345 2.14 22.34 9.07
C ALA A 345 2.44 21.24 8.03
N ALA A 346 1.66 20.15 8.04
CA ALA A 346 1.77 19.04 7.08
C ALA A 346 1.03 19.28 5.75
N LEU A 347 0.53 20.50 5.47
CA LEU A 347 -0.13 20.85 4.20
C LEU A 347 0.66 20.42 2.94
N PRO A 348 1.99 20.58 2.85
CA PRO A 348 2.75 20.12 1.68
C PRO A 348 2.63 18.61 1.40
N ALA A 349 2.49 17.79 2.46
CA ALA A 349 2.32 16.34 2.32
C ALA A 349 0.91 15.95 1.86
N ILE A 350 -0.08 16.80 2.15
CA ILE A 350 -1.46 16.63 1.70
C ILE A 350 -1.57 17.08 0.23
N THR A 351 -1.24 18.34 -0.07
CA THR A 351 -1.44 18.92 -1.41
C THR A 351 -0.66 18.20 -2.50
N GLY A 352 0.57 17.75 -2.23
CA GLY A 352 1.37 16.97 -3.18
C GLY A 352 0.87 15.54 -3.45
N LYS A 353 -0.19 15.10 -2.75
CA LYS A 353 -0.80 13.77 -2.88
C LYS A 353 -2.27 13.82 -3.26
N LEU A 354 -2.81 15.02 -3.50
CA LEU A 354 -4.15 15.23 -4.00
C LEU A 354 -4.09 15.44 -5.52
N GLU A 355 -4.87 14.65 -6.27
CA GLU A 355 -5.13 14.94 -7.67
C GLU A 355 -6.51 15.60 -7.76
N LEU A 356 -6.54 16.82 -8.30
CA LEU A 356 -7.74 17.67 -8.33
C LEU A 356 -8.50 17.48 -9.63
N GLU A 357 -9.82 17.56 -9.52
CA GLU A 357 -10.68 17.78 -10.68
C GLU A 357 -10.60 19.25 -11.13
N TYR A 358 -11.15 19.57 -12.31
CA TYR A 358 -11.15 20.92 -12.85
C TYR A 358 -11.70 21.98 -11.86
N GLU A 359 -12.81 21.67 -11.17
CA GLU A 359 -13.38 22.57 -10.14
C GLU A 359 -12.43 22.76 -8.94
N GLY A 360 -11.63 21.74 -8.64
CA GLY A 360 -10.64 21.77 -7.57
C GLY A 360 -9.45 22.65 -7.93
N GLU A 361 -8.96 22.55 -9.17
CA GLU A 361 -7.86 23.39 -9.67
C GLU A 361 -8.19 24.88 -9.57
N LEU A 362 -9.43 25.28 -9.87
CA LEU A 362 -9.89 26.67 -9.75
C LEU A 362 -9.85 27.20 -8.31
N LYS A 363 -10.12 26.35 -7.31
CA LYS A 363 -10.07 26.75 -5.88
C LYS A 363 -8.66 26.72 -5.29
N GLY A 364 -7.76 25.96 -5.89
CA GLY A 364 -6.40 25.73 -5.41
C GLY A 364 -6.29 24.63 -4.36
N ALA A 365 -5.26 23.80 -4.50
CA ALA A 365 -5.00 22.64 -3.64
C ALA A 365 -4.90 22.98 -2.15
N ASP A 366 -4.29 24.12 -1.82
CA ASP A 366 -4.10 24.57 -0.43
C ASP A 366 -5.43 24.87 0.28
N SER A 367 -6.32 25.60 -0.41
CA SER A 367 -7.66 25.92 0.10
C SER A 367 -8.47 24.65 0.36
N ILE A 368 -8.42 23.70 -0.58
CA ILE A 368 -9.09 22.39 -0.46
C ILE A 368 -8.49 21.59 0.69
N ALA A 369 -7.17 21.52 0.82
CA ALA A 369 -6.51 20.79 1.90
C ALA A 369 -6.89 21.35 3.28
N ARG A 370 -6.93 22.68 3.45
CA ARG A 370 -7.36 23.34 4.69
C ARG A 370 -8.82 23.07 5.04
N ASP A 371 -9.69 23.04 4.02
CA ASP A 371 -11.10 22.67 4.18
C ASP A 371 -11.25 21.18 4.58
N LEU A 372 -10.49 20.27 3.95
CA LEU A 372 -10.47 18.86 4.32
C LEU A 372 -10.00 18.63 5.77
N ILE A 373 -8.95 19.34 6.21
CA ILE A 373 -8.50 19.30 7.62
C ILE A 373 -9.64 19.73 8.53
N ARG A 374 -10.32 20.84 8.21
CA ARG A 374 -11.46 21.34 9.02
C ARG A 374 -12.59 20.31 9.11
N GLN A 375 -12.95 19.68 7.99
CA GLN A 375 -13.99 18.66 7.95
C GLN A 375 -13.59 17.38 8.70
N ALA A 376 -12.30 17.00 8.64
CA ALA A 376 -11.75 15.88 9.39
C ALA A 376 -11.78 16.14 10.91
N VAL A 377 -11.35 17.34 11.33
CA VAL A 377 -11.44 17.78 12.73
C VAL A 377 -12.90 17.79 13.19
N GLN A 378 -13.82 18.33 12.39
CA GLN A 378 -15.25 18.34 12.73
C GLN A 378 -15.79 16.92 12.96
N MET A 379 -15.41 15.97 12.11
CA MET A 379 -15.82 14.58 12.21
C MET A 379 -15.35 13.95 13.53
N VAL A 380 -14.06 14.10 13.84
CA VAL A 380 -13.45 13.54 15.06
C VAL A 380 -13.99 14.24 16.31
N PHE A 381 -14.11 15.57 16.28
CA PHE A 381 -14.66 16.36 17.38
C PHE A 381 -16.08 15.90 17.76
N ARG A 382 -16.96 15.70 16.78
CA ARG A 382 -18.32 15.19 17.03
C ARG A 382 -18.36 13.76 17.57
N GLN A 383 -17.36 12.94 17.26
CA GLN A 383 -17.24 11.58 17.79
C GLN A 383 -16.91 11.59 19.29
N TYR A 384 -15.97 12.44 19.73
CA TYR A 384 -15.63 12.56 21.15
C TYR A 384 -16.66 13.37 21.95
N PHE A 385 -17.31 14.34 21.32
CA PHE A 385 -18.23 15.26 21.99
C PHE A 385 -19.61 15.32 21.31
N PRO A 386 -20.39 14.22 21.28
CA PRO A 386 -21.68 14.19 20.58
C PRO A 386 -22.75 15.09 21.20
N ALA A 387 -22.68 15.33 22.52
CA ALA A 387 -23.66 16.12 23.27
C ALA A 387 -23.03 17.04 24.33
N ALA A 388 -21.73 17.35 24.21
CA ALA A 388 -21.06 18.16 25.22
C ALA A 388 -21.45 19.65 25.10
N ASP A 389 -21.73 20.26 26.25
CA ASP A 389 -21.98 21.70 26.33
C ASP A 389 -20.65 22.47 26.40
N PHE A 390 -20.42 23.31 25.39
CA PHE A 390 -19.29 24.23 25.30
C PHE A 390 -19.69 25.70 25.41
N LYS A 391 -20.92 26.01 25.85
CA LYS A 391 -21.37 27.40 26.06
C LYS A 391 -20.39 28.24 26.89
N PRO A 392 -19.85 27.77 28.03
CA PRO A 392 -18.90 28.58 28.81
C PRO A 392 -17.65 28.98 28.02
N VAL A 393 -17.16 28.06 27.17
CA VAL A 393 -16.00 28.30 26.31
C VAL A 393 -16.33 29.32 25.23
N VAL A 394 -17.51 29.22 24.60
CA VAL A 394 -17.96 30.15 23.56
C VAL A 394 -18.20 31.55 24.14
N GLU A 395 -18.88 31.65 25.28
CA GLU A 395 -19.17 32.91 25.98
C GLU A 395 -17.88 33.65 26.39
N TRP A 396 -16.83 32.91 26.75
CA TRP A 396 -15.51 33.49 27.02
C TRP A 396 -14.92 34.23 25.80
N PHE A 397 -15.10 33.68 24.60
CA PHE A 397 -14.69 34.38 23.37
C PHE A 397 -15.62 35.55 23.05
N GLU A 398 -16.94 35.40 23.21
CA GLU A 398 -17.92 36.46 22.97
C GLU A 398 -17.74 37.68 23.89
N THR A 399 -17.23 37.47 25.10
CA THR A 399 -16.88 38.54 26.05
C THR A 399 -15.55 39.24 25.76
N GLY A 400 -14.90 38.92 24.62
CA GLY A 400 -13.67 39.57 24.15
C GLY A 400 -12.39 38.77 24.38
N GLY A 401 -12.51 37.53 24.86
CA GLY A 401 -11.38 36.61 24.95
C GLY A 401 -10.77 36.32 23.57
N HIS A 402 -9.45 36.23 23.52
CA HIS A 402 -8.72 35.82 22.33
C HIS A 402 -7.51 34.98 22.70
N LEU A 403 -7.18 33.99 21.86
CA LEU A 403 -6.04 33.10 22.06
C LEU A 403 -5.22 33.00 20.79
N LYS A 404 -3.96 33.43 20.87
CA LYS A 404 -2.98 33.24 19.80
C LYS A 404 -1.91 32.27 20.26
N PHE A 405 -1.59 31.28 19.43
CA PHE A 405 -0.51 30.33 19.65
C PHE A 405 0.53 30.51 18.55
N SER A 406 1.80 30.41 18.95
CA SER A 406 2.92 30.27 18.02
C SER A 406 3.23 28.79 17.79
N ASP A 407 3.80 28.46 16.62
CA ASP A 407 4.28 27.11 16.32
C ASP A 407 5.45 26.70 17.23
N VAL A 408 6.18 27.67 17.78
CA VAL A 408 7.34 27.47 18.68
C VAL A 408 7.05 27.74 20.16
N ASP A 409 5.78 27.98 20.53
CA ASP A 409 5.41 28.11 21.94
C ASP A 409 5.53 26.74 22.64
N SER A 410 6.08 26.71 23.86
CA SER A 410 6.17 25.49 24.68
C SER A 410 4.81 25.08 25.23
N ALA A 411 4.65 23.81 25.57
CA ALA A 411 3.39 23.28 26.10
C ALA A 411 2.98 23.96 27.41
N SER A 412 3.94 24.31 28.26
CA SER A 412 3.67 25.02 29.53
C SER A 412 3.07 26.41 29.30
N ILE A 413 3.60 27.18 28.34
CA ILE A 413 3.09 28.50 27.98
C ILE A 413 1.67 28.40 27.43
N ILE A 414 1.42 27.44 26.55
CA ILE A 414 0.10 27.27 25.94
C ILE A 414 -0.91 26.79 26.97
N LEU A 415 -0.54 25.84 27.83
CA LEU A 415 -1.42 25.35 28.88
C LEU A 415 -1.84 26.48 29.82
N ALA A 416 -0.93 27.38 30.20
CA ALA A 416 -1.25 28.56 31.01
C ALA A 416 -2.19 29.54 30.29
N ARG A 417 -2.20 29.59 28.95
CA ARG A 417 -3.17 30.36 28.17
C ARG A 417 -4.53 29.65 28.11
N LEU A 418 -4.54 28.33 27.93
CA LEU A 418 -5.76 27.52 27.90
C LEU A 418 -6.49 27.52 29.25
N ASP A 419 -5.75 27.57 30.36
CA ASP A 419 -6.29 27.66 31.73
C ASP A 419 -7.15 28.91 31.96
N LYS A 420 -6.93 29.97 31.18
CA LYS A 420 -7.74 31.20 31.24
C LYS A 420 -9.13 31.02 30.64
N VAL A 421 -9.35 29.99 29.82
CA VAL A 421 -10.63 29.76 29.13
C VAL A 421 -11.54 28.94 30.03
N GLN A 422 -12.62 29.58 30.47
CA GLN A 422 -13.56 28.99 31.41
C GLN A 422 -14.21 27.71 30.84
N GLY A 423 -14.16 26.62 31.62
CA GLY A 423 -14.76 25.34 31.28
C GLY A 423 -14.02 24.53 30.22
N LEU A 424 -12.87 24.99 29.70
CA LEU A 424 -12.13 24.25 28.66
C LEU A 424 -11.39 23.04 29.24
N LEU A 425 -10.64 23.23 30.34
CA LEU A 425 -9.82 22.17 30.91
C LEU A 425 -10.64 21.00 31.49
N GLU A 426 -11.87 21.28 31.92
CA GLU A 426 -12.82 20.27 32.42
C GLU A 426 -13.27 19.28 31.33
N LYS A 427 -13.12 19.65 30.04
CA LYS A 427 -13.51 18.80 28.91
C LYS A 427 -12.38 17.91 28.39
N LEU A 428 -11.16 18.06 28.93
CA LEU A 428 -9.99 17.30 28.47
C LEU A 428 -10.03 15.82 28.86
N ASP A 429 -10.76 15.46 29.93
CA ASP A 429 -10.88 14.06 30.37
C ASP A 429 -11.52 13.16 29.30
N GLY A 430 -12.41 13.72 28.45
CA GLY A 430 -13.00 13.00 27.32
C GLY A 430 -12.01 12.65 26.20
N LEU A 431 -10.76 13.11 26.29
CA LEU A 431 -9.68 12.89 25.34
C LEU A 431 -8.46 12.20 25.99
N ASP A 432 -8.67 11.55 27.14
CA ASP A 432 -7.62 10.93 27.96
C ASP A 432 -6.51 11.93 28.36
N ALA A 433 -6.86 13.21 28.52
CA ALA A 433 -5.93 14.31 28.76
C ALA A 433 -6.17 15.00 30.11
N GLY A 434 -6.42 14.20 31.16
CA GLY A 434 -6.69 14.69 32.52
C GLY A 434 -5.45 15.28 33.23
N PRO A 435 -5.62 15.78 34.48
CA PRO A 435 -4.56 16.51 35.21
C PRO A 435 -3.25 15.75 35.44
N GLY A 436 -3.26 14.41 35.42
CA GLY A 436 -2.07 13.56 35.58
C GLY A 436 -1.26 13.33 34.30
N THR A 437 -1.71 13.87 33.17
CA THR A 437 -1.03 13.69 31.87
C THR A 437 0.02 14.77 31.60
N PRO A 438 1.04 14.51 30.76
CA PRO A 438 2.01 15.52 30.34
C PRO A 438 1.32 16.80 29.81
N PRO A 439 1.82 18.01 30.14
CA PRO A 439 1.23 19.27 29.67
C PRO A 439 0.99 19.31 28.16
N ALA A 440 1.89 18.72 27.37
CA ALA A 440 1.79 18.68 25.92
C ALA A 440 0.57 17.87 25.40
N ILE A 441 0.13 16.82 26.11
CA ILE A 441 -1.11 16.08 25.78
C ILE A 441 -2.33 16.96 26.06
N ARG A 442 -2.35 17.65 27.20
CA ARG A 442 -3.43 18.57 27.59
C ARG A 442 -3.58 19.72 26.60
N VAL A 443 -2.45 20.25 26.11
CA VAL A 443 -2.42 21.27 25.05
C VAL A 443 -2.99 20.72 23.75
N ALA A 444 -2.58 19.53 23.31
CA ALA A 444 -3.10 18.92 22.09
C ALA A 444 -4.63 18.72 22.16
N ALA A 445 -5.13 18.27 23.32
CA ALA A 445 -6.56 18.09 23.56
C ALA A 445 -7.33 19.42 23.61
N GLY A 446 -6.75 20.45 24.23
CA GLY A 446 -7.32 21.81 24.22
C GLY A 446 -7.39 22.40 22.81
N GLU A 447 -6.35 22.21 22.00
CA GLU A 447 -6.36 22.61 20.58
C GLU A 447 -7.41 21.85 19.78
N LEU A 448 -7.63 20.55 20.02
CA LEU A 448 -8.71 19.81 19.38
C LEU A 448 -10.08 20.44 19.66
N ILE A 449 -10.35 20.84 20.90
CA ILE A 449 -11.63 21.46 21.26
C ILE A 449 -11.79 22.81 20.54
N LEU A 450 -10.76 23.66 20.55
CA LEU A 450 -10.81 24.97 19.88
C LEU A 450 -11.00 24.81 18.36
N GLU A 451 -10.25 23.92 17.72
CA GLU A 451 -10.40 23.63 16.29
C GLU A 451 -11.74 22.97 15.98
N GLY A 452 -12.24 22.13 16.89
CA GLY A 452 -13.58 21.55 16.84
C GLY A 452 -14.66 22.64 16.81
N LEU A 453 -14.62 23.58 17.75
CA LEU A 453 -15.53 24.72 17.82
C LEU A 453 -15.42 25.64 16.59
N TYR A 454 -14.21 25.85 16.08
CA TYR A 454 -13.99 26.57 14.83
C TYR A 454 -14.62 25.83 13.64
N SER A 455 -14.47 24.51 13.57
CA SER A 455 -15.02 23.68 12.48
C SER A 455 -16.55 23.62 12.45
N ILE A 456 -17.23 23.95 13.56
CA ILE A 456 -18.69 24.10 13.65
C ILE A 456 -19.13 25.56 13.75
N GLU A 457 -18.25 26.51 13.42
CA GLU A 457 -18.53 27.95 13.35
C GLU A 457 -19.03 28.57 14.67
N LYS A 458 -18.59 28.02 15.81
CA LYS A 458 -18.87 28.58 17.14
C LYS A 458 -17.85 29.63 17.56
N ILE A 459 -16.63 29.54 17.04
CA ILE A 459 -15.56 30.52 17.21
C ILE A 459 -14.88 30.77 15.84
N SER A 460 -14.12 31.85 15.71
CA SER A 460 -13.31 32.13 14.52
C SER A 460 -11.83 31.85 14.76
N ARG A 461 -11.09 31.55 13.70
CA ARG A 461 -9.62 31.40 13.71
C ARG A 461 -9.01 32.17 12.55
N SER A 462 -8.02 33.03 12.81
CA SER A 462 -7.20 33.69 11.79
C SER A 462 -5.72 33.71 12.18
N GLU A 463 -4.82 33.87 11.20
CA GLU A 463 -3.38 33.98 11.48
C GLU A 463 -3.04 35.23 12.31
N GLU A 464 -3.77 36.33 12.09
CA GLU A 464 -3.56 37.59 12.79
C GLU A 464 -4.04 37.53 14.24
N ARG A 465 -5.29 37.08 14.48
CA ARG A 465 -5.96 37.17 15.79
C ARG A 465 -5.96 35.86 16.59
N GLY A 466 -5.58 34.75 15.98
CA GLY A 466 -5.74 33.43 16.59
C GLY A 466 -7.22 33.06 16.72
N TYR A 467 -7.59 32.40 17.80
CA TYR A 467 -8.97 32.09 18.15
C TYR A 467 -9.66 33.31 18.77
N ALA A 468 -10.84 33.64 18.26
CA ALA A 468 -11.66 34.77 18.72
C ALA A 468 -13.16 34.46 18.55
N ALA A 469 -14.03 35.36 19.01
CA ALA A 469 -15.46 35.30 18.69
C ALA A 469 -15.70 35.31 17.17
N VAL A 470 -16.85 34.78 16.74
CA VAL A 470 -17.25 34.83 15.33
C VAL A 470 -17.54 36.28 14.93
N ASP A 471 -16.80 36.80 13.94
CA ASP A 471 -17.15 38.07 13.31
C ASP A 471 -18.31 37.85 12.33
N ARG A 472 -19.55 38.10 12.80
CA ARG A 472 -20.77 37.92 12.01
C ARG A 472 -20.81 38.79 10.74
N LYS A 473 -20.03 39.88 10.65
CA LYS A 473 -19.94 40.73 9.45
C LYS A 473 -18.94 40.17 8.43
N ALA A 474 -17.74 39.78 8.87
CA ALA A 474 -16.73 39.18 7.98
C ALA A 474 -17.19 37.83 7.41
N THR A 475 -17.93 37.04 8.19
CA THR A 475 -18.49 35.76 7.72
C THR A 475 -19.50 35.97 6.59
N GLN A 476 -20.33 37.02 6.66
CA GLN A 476 -21.28 37.36 5.60
C GLN A 476 -20.60 37.86 4.31
N GLU A 477 -19.47 38.58 4.42
CA GLU A 477 -18.69 39.05 3.26
C GLU A 477 -17.97 37.89 2.55
N LEU A 478 -17.37 36.96 3.30
CA LEU A 478 -16.76 35.73 2.75
C LEU A 478 -17.76 34.87 1.97
N TYR A 479 -18.99 34.73 2.49
CA TYR A 479 -20.08 34.06 1.78
C TYR A 479 -20.54 34.82 0.53
N ARG A 480 -20.48 36.15 0.54
CA ARG A 480 -20.83 37.00 -0.60
C ARG A 480 -19.81 36.86 -1.72
N ASP A 481 -18.53 36.78 -1.41
CA ASP A 481 -17.47 36.49 -2.39
C ASP A 481 -17.60 35.07 -2.95
N TYR A 482 -17.83 34.07 -2.09
CA TYR A 482 -18.01 32.67 -2.52
C TYR A 482 -19.26 32.48 -3.42
N THR A 483 -20.34 33.21 -3.16
CA THR A 483 -21.55 33.17 -4.01
C THR A 483 -21.43 34.04 -5.26
N MET A 484 -20.71 35.16 -5.21
CA MET A 484 -20.44 35.99 -6.39
C MET A 484 -19.50 35.30 -7.39
N GLU A 485 -18.49 34.58 -6.92
CA GLU A 485 -17.67 33.70 -7.78
C GLU A 485 -18.52 32.60 -8.42
N ARG A 486 -19.32 31.89 -7.63
CA ARG A 486 -20.24 30.84 -8.13
C ARG A 486 -21.23 31.35 -9.19
N ASN A 487 -21.66 32.60 -9.09
CA ASN A 487 -22.60 33.22 -10.04
C ASN A 487 -21.90 33.83 -11.27
N ARG A 488 -20.61 34.18 -11.19
CA ARG A 488 -19.83 34.64 -12.36
C ARG A 488 -19.65 33.54 -13.41
N TYR A 489 -19.55 32.28 -12.99
CA TYR A 489 -19.44 31.12 -13.89
C TYR A 489 -20.80 30.60 -14.41
N LYS A 490 -21.91 31.25 -14.07
CA LYS A 490 -23.27 30.94 -14.56
C LYS A 490 -23.78 31.94 -15.60
N LYS A 491 -22.92 32.61 -16.37
CA LYS A 491 -23.39 33.30 -17.57
C LYS A 491 -23.71 32.26 -18.64
N PRO A 492 -24.94 32.21 -19.18
CA PRO A 492 -25.23 31.37 -20.34
C PRO A 492 -24.42 31.91 -21.52
N LEU A 493 -23.69 31.02 -22.18
CA LEU A 493 -23.28 31.22 -23.57
C LEU A 493 -24.57 31.29 -24.38
N ASN A 494 -24.96 32.52 -24.75
CA ASN A 494 -25.90 32.75 -25.86
C ASN A 494 -25.17 32.58 -27.18
#